data_AF-A0A925J5Y7-F1
#
_entry.id   AF-A0A925J5Y7-F1
#
_cell.length_a   1.000
_cell.length_b   1.000
_cell.length_c   1.000
_cell.angle_alpha   90.00
_cell.angle_beta   90.00
_cell.angle_gamma   90.00
#
_symmetry.space_group_name_H-M   'P 1'
#
loop_
_entity.id
_entity.type
_entity.pdbx_description
1 polymer ?
#
loop_
_entity_poly.entity_id
_entity_poly.type
_entity_poly.pdbx_seq_one_letter_code
_entity_poly.pdbx_strand_id
1 'polypeptide(L)' 'SIPIADADEWIESESVGIESAQPIGDNNVLRILIEKDFACLEKRTGEEDSDTFTNPNAEKC' A
#
# COMPACT_ATOMS: atom_id res chain seq x y z
N SER A 1 3.75 12.51 -7.77
CA SER A 1 4.50 11.95 -6.63
C SER A 1 3.70 12.18 -5.37
N ILE A 2 3.81 11.30 -4.38
CA ILE A 2 3.24 11.51 -3.05
C ILE A 2 4.17 12.47 -2.27
N PRO A 3 3.66 13.44 -1.49
CA PRO A 3 4.49 14.23 -0.57
C PRO A 3 5.24 13.33 0.40
N ILE A 4 6.52 13.63 0.65
CA ILE A 4 7.38 12.71 1.42
C ILE A 4 6.88 12.50 2.86
N ALA A 5 6.35 13.54 3.51
CA ALA A 5 5.82 13.42 4.87
C ALA A 5 4.61 12.46 4.94
N ASP A 6 3.71 12.51 3.95
CA ASP A 6 2.56 11.62 3.88
C ASP A 6 3.01 10.17 3.60
N ALA A 7 4.06 10.00 2.79
CA ALA A 7 4.64 8.69 2.50
C ALA A 7 5.32 8.10 3.75
N ASP A 8 6.11 8.89 4.46
CA ASP A 8 6.80 8.46 5.69
C ASP A 8 5.78 8.06 6.77
N GLU A 9 4.75 8.88 7.00
CA GLU A 9 3.67 8.56 7.95
C GLU A 9 2.94 7.27 7.56
N TRP A 10 2.62 7.10 6.27
CA TRP A 10 1.94 5.89 5.80
C TRP A 10 2.81 4.64 5.95
N ILE A 11 4.09 4.71 5.57
CA ILE A 11 5.06 3.61 5.66
C ILE A 11 5.19 3.13 7.10
N GLU A 12 5.34 4.05 8.04
CA GLU A 12 5.55 3.76 9.46
C GLU A 12 4.27 3.33 10.21
N SER A 13 3.08 3.64 9.66
CA SER A 13 1.80 3.27 10.26
C SER A 13 1.35 1.83 9.95
N GLU A 14 0.35 1.35 10.71
CA GLU A 14 -0.35 0.08 10.42
C GLU A 14 -1.36 0.20 9.25
N SER A 15 -1.54 1.39 8.67
CA SER A 15 -2.47 1.60 7.57
C SER A 15 -2.03 0.83 6.32
N VAL A 16 -2.97 0.10 5.72
CA VAL A 16 -2.73 -0.69 4.49
C VAL A 16 -2.64 0.19 3.26
N GLY A 17 -3.35 1.31 3.22
CA GLY A 17 -3.37 2.18 2.07
C GLY A 17 -3.72 3.63 2.39
N ILE A 18 -3.50 4.49 1.39
CA ILE A 18 -3.89 5.89 1.38
C ILE A 18 -4.75 6.17 0.15
N GLU A 19 -5.74 7.04 0.28
CA GLU A 19 -6.61 7.42 -0.82
C GLU A 19 -6.71 8.92 -1.01
N SER A 20 -6.99 9.33 -2.25
CA SER A 20 -7.28 10.71 -2.59
C SER A 20 -8.29 10.80 -3.73
N ALA A 21 -9.01 11.91 -3.77
CA ALA A 21 -10.02 12.19 -4.77
C ALA A 21 -9.63 13.44 -5.55
N GLN A 22 -9.53 13.30 -6.87
CA GLN A 22 -9.21 14.39 -7.78
C GLN A 22 -10.42 14.70 -8.67
N PRO A 23 -11.01 15.90 -8.60
CA PRO A 23 -12.04 16.32 -9.56
C PRO A 23 -11.48 16.33 -10.98
N ILE A 24 -12.25 15.82 -11.95
CA ILE A 24 -11.84 15.74 -13.37
C ILE A 24 -12.79 16.49 -14.33
N GLY A 25 -13.65 17.37 -13.79
CA GLY A 25 -14.66 18.11 -14.56
C GLY A 25 -16.01 17.40 -14.61
N ASP A 26 -17.04 18.09 -15.09
CA ASP A 26 -18.41 17.57 -15.29
C ASP A 26 -19.00 16.83 -14.07
N ASN A 27 -18.71 17.33 -12.86
CA ASN A 27 -19.09 16.69 -11.58
C ASN A 27 -18.53 15.26 -11.39
N ASN A 28 -17.52 14.87 -12.16
CA ASN A 28 -16.82 13.60 -12.04
C ASN A 28 -15.59 13.72 -11.14
N VAL A 29 -15.25 12.61 -10.49
CA VAL A 29 -14.12 12.51 -9.57
C VAL A 29 -13.34 11.22 -9.88
N LEU A 30 -12.03 11.37 -10.08
CA LEU A 30 -11.09 10.27 -10.09
C LEU A 30 -10.71 9.95 -8.64
N ARG A 31 -10.97 8.71 -8.21
CA ARG A 31 -10.46 8.20 -6.94
C ARG A 31 -9.17 7.43 -7.18
N ILE A 32 -8.16 7.71 -6.37
CA ILE A 32 -6.84 7.08 -6.44
C ILE A 32 -6.60 6.42 -5.08
N LEU A 33 -6.32 5.13 -5.08
CA LEU A 33 -5.97 4.34 -3.92
C LEU A 33 -4.57 3.76 -4.12
N ILE A 34 -3.74 3.83 -3.09
CA ILE A 34 -2.40 3.25 -3.06
C ILE A 34 -2.33 2.32 -1.86
N GLU A 35 -1.92 1.07 -2.08
CA GLU A 35 -1.88 0.02 -1.06
C GLU A 35 -0.47 -0.54 -0.91
N LYS A 36 -0.12 -0.96 0.31
CA LYS A 36 1.12 -1.67 0.60
C LYS A 36 1.07 -3.03 -0.09
N ASP A 37 2.10 -3.35 -0.84
CA ASP A 37 2.31 -4.71 -1.31
C ASP A 37 2.87 -5.54 -0.16
N PHE A 38 2.16 -6.59 0.27
CA PHE A 38 2.57 -7.41 1.41
C PHE A 38 3.16 -8.73 0.95
N ALA A 39 4.20 -9.17 1.65
CA ALA A 39 4.77 -10.51 1.47
C ALA A 39 3.67 -11.59 1.56
N CYS A 40 3.78 -12.64 0.74
CA CYS A 40 2.91 -13.80 0.87
C CYS A 40 3.16 -14.51 2.21
N LEU A 41 2.10 -15.06 2.82
CA LEU A 41 2.23 -15.82 4.09
C LEU A 41 3.02 -17.12 3.91
N GLU A 42 2.88 -17.75 2.74
CA GLU A 42 3.62 -18.94 2.36
C GLU A 42 4.61 -18.55 1.26
N LYS A 43 5.90 -18.78 1.49
CA LYS A 43 6.93 -18.51 0.47
C LYS A 43 6.83 -19.56 -0.63
N ARG A 44 6.76 -19.12 -1.89
CA ARG A 44 6.84 -20.02 -3.05
C ARG A 44 8.25 -20.07 -3.59
N THR A 45 8.72 -21.26 -3.91
CA THR A 45 10.06 -21.46 -4.49
C THR A 45 10.17 -20.70 -5.81
N GLY A 46 11.12 -19.76 -5.88
CA GLY A 46 11.40 -18.98 -7.09
C GLY A 46 10.59 -17.69 -7.23
N GLU A 47 9.74 -17.35 -6.27
CA GLU A 47 9.10 -16.03 -6.16
C GLU A 47 10.04 -15.06 -5.43
N GLU A 48 10.16 -13.84 -5.95
CA GLU A 48 10.88 -12.73 -5.33
C GLU A 48 9.88 -11.89 -4.53
N ASP A 49 10.13 -11.72 -3.23
CA ASP A 49 9.29 -10.95 -2.30
C ASP A 49 10.08 -9.87 -1.54
N SER A 50 11.28 -9.51 -2.03
CA SER A 50 12.21 -8.63 -1.30
C SER A 50 11.78 -7.16 -1.19
N ASP A 51 10.95 -6.68 -2.11
CA ASP A 51 10.43 -5.30 -2.13
C ASP A 51 8.96 -5.24 -1.68
N THR A 52 8.65 -5.96 -0.59
CA THR A 52 7.30 -6.02 -0.01
C THR A 52 7.32 -5.60 1.46
N PHE A 53 6.18 -5.10 1.94
CA PHE A 53 5.94 -4.87 3.36
C PHE A 53 5.71 -6.19 4.09
N THR A 54 6.04 -6.23 5.38
CA THR A 54 5.73 -7.39 6.23
C THR A 54 4.22 -7.59 6.32
N ASN A 55 3.76 -8.81 6.03
CA ASN A 55 2.35 -9.15 6.14
C ASN A 55 1.90 -9.14 7.62
N PRO A 56 0.86 -8.38 7.99
CA PRO A 56 0.39 -8.31 9.37
C PRO A 56 -0.17 -9.63 9.91
N ASN A 57 -0.41 -10.62 9.04
CA ASN A 57 -0.82 -11.96 9.45
C ASN A 57 0.35 -12.96 9.54
N ALA A 58 1.59 -12.55 9.24
CA ALA A 58 2.75 -13.45 9.29
C ALA A 58 3.02 -13.99 10.71
N GLU A 59 2.67 -13.26 11.76
CA GLU A 59 2.85 -13.68 13.15
C GLU A 59 1.76 -14.64 13.67
N LYS A 60 0.73 -14.95 12.86
CA LYS A 60 -0.38 -15.83 13.26
C LYS A 60 -0.16 -17.31 12.88
N CYS A 61 1.01 -17.65 12.34
CA CYS A 61 1.37 -19.01 11.92
C CYS A 61 2.12 -19.80 13.00
#